data_AF-A0A7X7CC42-F1
#
_entry.id   AF-A0A7X7CC42-F1
#
_cell.length_a   1.000
_cell.length_b   1.000
_cell.length_c   1.000
_cell.angle_alpha   90.00
_cell.angle_beta   90.00
_cell.angle_gamma   90.00
#
_symmetry.space_group_name_H-M   'P 1'
#
loop_
_entity.id
_entity.type
_entity.pdbx_description
1 polymer ?
#
loop_
_entity_poly.entity_id
_entity_poly.type
_entity_poly.pdbx_seq_one_letter_code
_entity_poly.pdbx_strand_id
1 'polypeptide(L)' 'MLITEVRGNLHEQPLPDGTHLETITVPSAQLVKRIQRMRTDHGTEVGLRLPTGAPDL' A
#
# COMPACT_ATOMS: atom_id res chain seq x y z
N MET A 1 -7.74 2.77 -8.78
CA MET A 1 -6.29 2.61 -9.11
C MET A 1 -5.85 1.16 -8.87
N LEU A 2 -4.82 0.64 -9.56
CA LEU A 2 -4.28 -0.72 -9.33
C LEU A 2 -2.78 -0.63 -8.97
N ILE A 3 -2.38 -1.23 -7.85
CA ILE A 3 -1.00 -1.34 -7.37
C ILE A 3 -0.51 -2.78 -7.59
N THR A 4 0.61 -2.92 -8.29
CA THR A 4 1.19 -4.23 -8.66
C THR A 4 2.56 -4.48 -8.03
N GLU A 5 3.14 -3.52 -7.33
CA GLU A 5 4.45 -3.66 -6.69
C GLU A 5 4.60 -2.69 -5.51
N VAL A 6 5.46 -3.06 -4.57
CA VAL A 6 5.88 -2.21 -3.44
C VAL A 6 7.16 -1.50 -3.84
N ARG A 7 7.18 -0.16 -3.76
CA ARG A 7 8.34 0.66 -4.18
C ARG A 7 9.42 0.82 -3.11
N GLY A 8 9.06 0.69 -1.84
CA GLY A 8 9.98 0.84 -0.73
C GLY A 8 9.26 1.02 0.60
N ASN A 9 10.03 1.32 1.63
CA ASN A 9 9.55 1.55 2.98
C ASN A 9 9.91 2.96 3.44
N LEU A 10 8.94 3.69 4.00
CA LEU A 10 9.12 5.06 4.48
C LEU A 10 10.10 5.18 5.65
N HIS A 11 10.33 4.10 6.40
CA HIS A 11 11.33 4.03 7.46
C HIS A 11 12.77 4.04 6.91
N GLU A 12 12.98 3.50 5.71
CA GLU A 12 14.30 3.41 5.07
C GLU A 12 14.55 4.61 4.13
N GLN A 13 13.50 5.02 3.42
CA GLN A 13 13.54 6.13 2.47
C GLN A 13 12.38 7.09 2.77
N PRO A 14 12.62 8.12 3.60
CA PRO A 14 11.62 9.14 3.89
C PRO A 14 11.28 9.94 2.63
N LEU A 15 10.03 10.39 2.55
CA LEU A 15 9.56 11.25 1.46
C LEU A 15 10.06 12.69 1.65
N PRO A 16 10.24 13.45 0.55
CA PRO A 16 10.50 14.89 0.63
C PRO A 16 9.38 15.64 1.35
N ASP A 17 9.74 16.74 2.00
CA ASP A 17 8.76 17.63 2.66
C ASP A 17 7.72 18.17 1.66
N GLY A 18 6.47 18.24 2.09
CA GLY A 18 5.34 18.70 1.26
C GLY A 18 4.80 17.65 0.30
N THR A 19 5.31 16.41 0.31
CA THR A 19 4.71 15.30 -0.45
C THR A 19 3.32 14.98 0.09
N HIS A 20 2.32 14.91 -0.81
CA HIS A 20 0.98 14.44 -0.45
C HIS A 20 1.02 12.96 -0.10
N LEU A 21 0.57 12.61 1.10
CA LEU A 21 0.55 11.24 1.61
C LEU A 21 -0.89 10.78 1.84
N GLU A 22 -1.25 9.67 1.22
CA GLU A 22 -2.48 8.95 1.51
C GLU A 22 -2.14 7.63 2.20
N THR A 23 -2.93 7.26 3.20
CA THR A 23 -2.70 6.06 4.00
C THR A 23 -3.88 5.10 3.90
N ILE A 24 -3.60 3.82 4.09
CA ILE A 24 -4.62 2.76 4.13
C ILE A 24 -4.46 2.02 5.45
N THR A 25 -5.53 1.99 6.25
CA THR A 25 -5.57 1.16 7.45
C THR A 25 -5.98 -0.25 7.08
N VAL A 26 -5.06 -1.21 7.25
CA VAL A 26 -5.29 -2.62 6.96
C VAL A 26 -5.34 -3.42 8.26
N PRO A 27 -6.41 -4.18 8.56
CA PRO A 27 -6.43 -5.08 9.71
C PRO A 27 -5.32 -6.13 9.59
N SER A 28 -4.67 -6.51 10.69
CA SER A 28 -3.51 -7.42 10.67
C SER A 28 -3.77 -8.73 9.92
N ALA A 29 -4.98 -9.30 10.04
CA ALA A 29 -5.37 -10.51 9.32
C ALA A 29 -5.46 -10.35 7.79
N GLN A 30 -5.46 -9.12 7.28
CA GLN A 30 -5.53 -8.80 5.86
C GLN A 30 -4.16 -8.43 5.26
N LEU A 31 -3.13 -8.19 6.08
CA LEU A 31 -1.78 -7.88 5.59
C LEU A 31 -1.17 -9.03 4.77
N VAL A 32 -1.57 -10.27 5.05
CA VAL A 32 -1.13 -11.45 4.28
C VAL A 32 -1.76 -11.56 2.88
N LYS A 33 -2.74 -10.71 2.55
CA LYS A 33 -3.47 -10.79 1.28
C LYS A 33 -2.74 -9.99 0.19
N ARG A 34 -2.24 -10.71 -0.81
CA ARG A 34 -1.62 -10.12 -2.02
C ARG A 34 -2.63 -9.52 -3.01
N ILE A 35 -3.90 -9.91 -2.91
CA ILE A 35 -4.98 -9.42 -3.76
C ILE A 35 -6.12 -8.91 -2.86
N GLN A 36 -6.39 -7.61 -2.90
CA GLN A 36 -7.47 -7.00 -2.13
C GLN A 36 -7.87 -5.63 -2.70
N ARG A 37 -9.06 -5.15 -2.34
CA ARG A 37 -9.50 -3.78 -2.59
C ARG A 37 -9.57 -3.03 -1.28
N MET A 38 -9.10 -1.80 -1.29
CA MET A 38 -8.96 -0.96 -0.11
C MET A 38 -9.32 0.48 -0.49
N ARG A 39 -9.57 1.30 0.54
CA ARG A 39 -9.82 2.73 0.38
C ARG A 39 -8.81 3.50 1.21
N THR A 40 -8.23 4.55 0.63
CA THR A 40 -7.37 5.47 1.39
C THR A 40 -8.20 6.29 2.37
N ASP A 41 -7.52 6.90 3.34
CA ASP A 41 -8.07 7.93 4.23
C ASP A 41 -8.69 9.13 3.48
N HIS A 42 -8.29 9.37 2.24
CA HIS A 42 -8.83 10.41 1.35
C HIS A 42 -9.99 9.94 0.46
N GLY A 43 -10.43 8.67 0.60
CA GLY A 43 -11.55 8.12 -0.15
C GLY A 43 -11.19 7.52 -1.50
N THR A 44 -9.91 7.48 -1.87
CA THR A 44 -9.44 6.89 -3.13
C THR A 44 -9.56 5.37 -3.09
N GLU A 45 -10.22 4.77 -4.08
CA GLU A 45 -10.31 3.31 -4.22
C GLU A 45 -9.06 2.72 -4.92
N VAL A 46 -8.47 1.73 -4.27
CA VAL A 46 -7.23 1.08 -4.71
C VAL A 46 -7.39 -0.44 -4.70
N GLY A 47 -7.05 -1.08 -5.82
CA GLY A 47 -6.81 -2.51 -5.89
C GLY A 47 -5.34 -2.80 -5.66
N LEU A 48 -5.02 -3.77 -4.83
CA LEU A 48 -3.71 -4.36 -4.68
C LEU A 48 -3.70 -5.70 -5.41
N ARG A 49 -2.66 -5.95 -6.23
CA ARG A 49 -2.38 -7.25 -6.85
C ARG A 49 -0.88 -7.46 -6.95
N LEU A 50 -0.27 -7.96 -5.88
CA LEU A 50 1.15 -8.25 -5.84
C LEU A 50 1.47 -9.60 -6.50
N PRO A 51 2.55 -9.70 -7.30
CA PRO A 51 3.00 -10.97 -7.87
C PRO A 51 3.48 -11.93 -6.77
N THR A 52 3.58 -13.21 -7.11
CA THR A 52 4.19 -14.22 -6.24
C THR A 52 5.65 -13.84 -5.95
N GLY A 53 6.04 -13.85 -4.67
CA GLY A 53 7.39 -13.48 -4.24
C GLY A 53 7.61 -11.99 -3.96
N ALA A 54 6.57 -11.15 -4.11
CA ALA A 54 6.62 -9.78 -3.62
C ALA A 54 6.81 -9.75 -2.08
N PRO A 55 7.44 -8.69 -1.54
CA PRO A 55 7.55 -8.49 -0.10
C PRO A 55 6.18 -8.50 0.60
N ASP A 56 6.17 -8.90 1.86
CA ASP A 56 4.99 -8.79 2.70
C ASP A 56 4.69 -7.31 3.03
N LEU A 57 3.42 -7.03 3.38
CA LEU A 57 2.93 -5.69 3.76
C LEU A 57 3.19 -5.37 5.22
#